data_AF-D7L3F0-F1
#
_entry.id   AF-D7L3F0-F1
#
_cell.length_a   1.000
_cell.length_b   1.000
_cell.length_c   1.000
_cell.angle_alpha   90.00
_cell.angle_beta   90.00
_cell.angle_gamma   90.00
#
_symmetry.space_group_name_H-M   'P 1'
#
loop_
_entity.id
_entity.type
_entity.pdbx_description
1 polymer ?
#
loop_
_entity_poly.entity_id
_entity_poly.type
_entity_poly.pdbx_seq_one_letter_code
_entity_poly.pdbx_strand_id
1 'polypeptide(L)'
;RREQRILHHSSINNFGDSIEGTYVCFGGNYTTEDVLPSLEEQGVPQLYPKDSNVDYKKELRSLNRELQLHILELADVLVDRPSQYAKRIGEISSIFKNLHHLLNSLRPHQARATLIHIMELQIQQRKQAVEDIKRRREEAQRLLKDAFVALDG
;
A
#
# COMPACT_ATOMS: atom_id res chain seq x y z
N ARG A 1 24.52 54.99 -2.62
CA ARG A 1 23.07 54.82 -2.37
C ARG A 1 22.69 53.44 -2.93
N ARG A 2 23.00 52.29 -2.33
CA ARG A 2 23.04 51.85 -0.92
C ARG A 2 21.69 51.79 -0.20
N GLU A 3 20.62 51.55 -0.93
CA GLU A 3 19.32 51.15 -0.35
C GLU A 3 18.72 50.20 -1.39
N GLN A 4 18.91 48.88 -1.30
CA GLN A 4 17.95 47.97 -0.65
C GLN A 4 18.59 46.59 -0.41
N ARG A 5 19.90 46.55 -0.14
CA ARG A 5 20.61 45.33 0.32
C ARG A 5 20.36 45.12 1.82
N ILE A 6 19.09 45.06 2.24
CA ILE A 6 18.67 44.68 3.59
C ILE A 6 17.30 44.02 3.47
N LEU A 7 17.24 42.77 3.01
CA LEU A 7 16.23 41.77 3.41
C LEU A 7 16.80 40.34 3.21
N HIS A 8 18.13 40.18 3.34
CA HIS A 8 18.67 38.89 3.78
C HIS A 8 18.52 38.87 5.30
N HIS A 9 17.86 37.83 5.82
CA HIS A 9 17.57 37.56 7.23
C HIS A 9 16.24 38.10 7.76
N SER A 10 15.15 37.39 7.46
CA SER A 10 14.21 36.90 8.49
C SER A 10 13.08 36.11 7.81
N SER A 11 13.30 34.80 7.67
CA SER A 11 12.26 33.77 7.76
C SER A 11 12.94 32.39 7.85
N ILE A 12 13.80 32.26 8.88
CA ILE A 12 14.06 30.95 9.48
C ILE A 12 12.94 30.79 10.49
N ASN A 13 11.79 30.31 10.05
CA ASN A 13 10.71 29.75 10.88
C ASN A 13 9.62 29.21 9.93
N ASN A 14 9.81 27.96 9.49
CA ASN A 14 8.71 27.03 9.26
C ASN A 14 9.28 25.59 9.20
N PHE A 15 9.63 25.07 10.39
CA PHE A 15 9.70 23.62 10.59
C PHE A 15 8.25 23.11 10.59
N GLY A 16 7.68 22.85 9.42
CA GLY A 16 6.30 22.36 9.34
C GLY A 16 5.57 22.55 8.01
N ASP A 17 6.10 23.30 7.04
CA ASP A 17 5.50 23.31 5.71
C ASP A 17 5.80 21.96 5.06
N SER A 18 4.77 21.13 4.89
CA SER A 18 4.83 20.01 3.96
C SER A 18 5.45 20.54 2.68
N ILE A 19 6.49 19.87 2.18
CA ILE A 19 7.03 20.19 0.87
C ILE A 19 5.85 19.98 -0.08
N GLU A 20 5.25 21.06 -0.56
CA GLU A 20 4.12 21.02 -1.49
C GLU A 20 4.68 21.19 -2.90
N GLY A 21 4.43 20.22 -3.77
CA GLY A 21 4.91 20.29 -5.14
C GLY A 21 4.85 18.98 -5.90
N THR A 22 5.14 19.06 -7.19
CA THR A 22 5.26 17.91 -8.08
C THR A 22 6.71 17.43 -8.09
N TYR A 23 6.94 16.12 -7.91
CA TYR A 23 8.24 15.49 -8.00
C TYR A 23 8.23 14.35 -9.02
N VAL A 24 9.37 14.10 -9.67
CA VAL A 24 9.53 12.98 -10.61
C VAL A 24 10.02 11.76 -9.84
N CYS A 25 9.30 10.65 -9.93
CA CYS A 25 9.70 9.37 -9.34
C CYS A 25 9.46 8.26 -10.36
N PHE A 26 10.46 7.41 -10.62
CA PHE A 26 10.36 6.30 -11.60
C PHE A 26 9.78 6.69 -12.98
N GLY A 27 10.04 7.93 -13.44
CA GLY A 27 9.56 8.44 -14.71
C GLY A 27 8.10 8.94 -14.71
N GLY A 28 7.42 8.96 -13.56
CA GLY A 28 6.11 9.58 -13.38
C GLY A 28 6.19 10.88 -12.58
N ASN A 29 5.25 11.80 -12.82
CA ASN A 29 5.07 13.01 -12.02
C ASN A 29 4.11 12.70 -10.87
N TYR A 30 4.55 12.94 -9.64
CA TYR A 30 3.80 12.69 -8.40
C TYR A 30 3.59 14.01 -7.68
N THR A 31 2.45 14.16 -7.02
CA THR A 31 2.19 15.27 -6.11
C THR A 31 2.49 14.85 -4.68
N THR A 32 2.69 15.83 -3.82
CA THR A 32 2.87 15.65 -2.38
C THR A 32 1.57 15.32 -1.65
N GLU A 33 0.43 15.42 -2.33
CA GLU A 33 -0.83 14.81 -1.92
C GLU A 33 -0.81 13.31 -2.28
N ASP A 34 -1.23 12.44 -1.36
CA ASP A 34 -1.31 10.97 -1.58
C ASP A 34 -2.54 10.61 -2.44
N VAL A 35 -2.60 11.20 -3.63
CA VAL A 35 -3.61 10.92 -4.66
C VAL A 35 -2.93 10.15 -5.77
N LEU A 36 -3.47 8.98 -6.09
CA LEU A 36 -3.00 8.20 -7.22
C LEU A 36 -3.30 8.98 -8.51
N PRO A 37 -2.28 9.37 -9.31
CA PRO A 37 -2.52 10.01 -10.60
C PRO A 37 -3.35 9.09 -11.49
N SER A 38 -4.32 9.68 -12.18
CA SER A 38 -5.21 8.94 -13.07
C SER A 38 -4.46 8.38 -14.28
N LEU A 39 -4.98 7.31 -14.87
CA LEU A 39 -4.41 6.74 -16.10
C LEU A 39 -4.45 7.73 -17.28
N GLU A 40 -5.46 8.59 -17.33
CA GLU A 40 -5.61 9.59 -18.39
C GLU A 40 -4.52 10.67 -18.33
N GLU A 41 -4.16 11.12 -17.13
CA GLU A 41 -3.03 12.04 -16.90
C GLU A 41 -1.67 11.42 -17.29
N GLN A 42 -1.59 10.09 -17.30
CA GLN A 42 -0.41 9.33 -17.74
C GLN A 42 -0.44 9.01 -19.24
N GLY A 43 -1.46 9.47 -19.97
CA GLY A 43 -1.65 9.19 -21.39
C GLY A 43 -2.00 7.73 -21.69
N VAL A 44 -2.60 7.01 -20.73
CA VAL A 44 -2.94 5.59 -20.84
C VAL A 44 -4.47 5.44 -20.81
N PRO A 45 -5.07 4.72 -21.78
CA PRO A 45 -6.49 4.44 -21.72
C PRO A 45 -6.80 3.50 -20.56
N GLN A 46 -7.83 3.83 -19.78
CA GLN A 46 -8.34 2.96 -18.73
C GLN A 46 -9.14 1.81 -19.33
N LEU A 47 -8.74 0.57 -19.03
CA LEU A 47 -9.29 -0.67 -19.61
C LEU A 47 -10.37 -1.33 -18.73
N TYR A 48 -10.73 -0.72 -17.61
CA TYR A 48 -11.74 -1.23 -16.66
C TYR A 48 -12.75 -0.12 -16.32
N PRO A 49 -13.94 -0.46 -15.79
CA PRO A 49 -15.00 0.52 -15.52
C PRO A 49 -14.54 1.67 -14.62
N LYS A 50 -15.02 2.89 -14.90
CA LYS A 50 -14.76 4.09 -14.09
C LYS A 50 -15.65 4.20 -12.85
N ASP A 51 -16.55 3.24 -12.65
CA ASP A 51 -17.55 3.29 -11.59
C ASP A 51 -16.94 3.18 -10.19
N SER A 52 -17.56 3.82 -9.19
CA SER A 52 -17.05 3.84 -7.81
C SER A 52 -17.03 2.46 -7.12
N ASN A 53 -17.70 1.46 -7.68
CA ASN A 53 -17.77 0.10 -7.14
C ASN A 53 -17.03 -0.90 -8.04
N VAL A 54 -15.74 -0.65 -8.26
CA VAL A 54 -14.89 -1.57 -9.03
C VAL A 54 -14.68 -2.86 -8.25
N ASP A 55 -15.06 -4.00 -8.84
CA ASP A 55 -14.63 -5.31 -8.37
C ASP A 55 -13.17 -5.54 -8.78
N TYR A 56 -12.26 -5.09 -7.94
CA TYR A 56 -10.80 -5.20 -8.16
C TYR A 56 -10.36 -6.62 -8.53
N LYS A 57 -10.96 -7.64 -7.89
CA LYS A 57 -10.57 -9.04 -8.12
C LYS A 57 -10.96 -9.50 -9.52
N LYS A 58 -12.18 -9.14 -9.96
CA LYS A 58 -12.66 -9.46 -11.30
C LYS A 58 -11.84 -8.73 -12.36
N GLU A 59 -11.63 -7.42 -12.19
CA GLU A 59 -10.92 -6.60 -13.19
C GLU A 59 -9.43 -6.99 -13.30
N LEU A 60 -8.74 -7.23 -12.17
CA LEU A 60 -7.35 -7.72 -12.19
C LEU A 60 -7.23 -9.06 -12.91
N ARG A 61 -8.20 -9.97 -12.74
CA ARG A 61 -8.23 -11.26 -13.47
C ARG A 61 -8.49 -11.07 -14.96
N SER A 62 -9.39 -10.16 -15.30
CA SER A 62 -9.70 -9.83 -16.70
C SER A 62 -8.46 -9.31 -17.42
N LEU A 63 -7.80 -8.28 -16.86
CA LEU A 63 -6.57 -7.71 -17.41
C LEU A 63 -5.41 -8.72 -17.44
N ASN A 64 -5.30 -9.61 -16.46
CA ASN A 64 -4.28 -10.65 -16.47
C ASN A 64 -4.51 -11.65 -17.63
N ARG A 65 -5.76 -12.02 -17.89
CA ARG A 65 -6.11 -12.88 -19.03
C ARG A 65 -5.82 -12.19 -20.36
N GLU A 66 -6.13 -10.90 -20.48
CA GLU A 66 -5.81 -10.08 -21.65
C GLU A 66 -4.29 -9.97 -21.87
N LEU A 67 -3.52 -9.76 -20.79
CA LEU A 67 -2.06 -9.75 -20.82
C LEU A 67 -1.49 -11.07 -21.35
N GLN A 68 -2.00 -12.22 -20.87
CA GLN A 68 -1.57 -13.54 -21.34
C GLN A 68 -1.85 -13.72 -22.83
N LEU A 69 -3.01 -13.28 -23.32
CA LEU A 69 -3.34 -13.33 -24.75
C LEU A 69 -2.35 -12.49 -25.58
N HIS A 70 -2.06 -11.26 -25.14
CA HIS A 70 -1.11 -10.40 -25.85
C HIS A 70 0.33 -10.95 -25.85
N ILE A 71 0.74 -11.66 -24.79
CA ILE A 71 2.04 -12.33 -24.75
C ILE A 71 2.09 -13.49 -25.77
N LEU A 72 1.01 -14.26 -25.91
CA LEU A 72 0.91 -15.31 -26.92
C LEU A 72 0.93 -14.72 -28.34
N GLU A 73 0.15 -13.67 -28.59
CA GLU A 73 0.15 -12.98 -29.88
C GLU A 73 1.51 -12.35 -30.20
N LEU A 74 2.26 -11.89 -29.20
CA LEU A 74 3.63 -11.42 -29.39
C LEU A 74 4.53 -12.57 -29.83
N ALA A 75 4.39 -13.76 -29.25
CA ALA A 75 5.16 -14.93 -29.67
C ALA A 75 4.89 -15.27 -31.15
N ASP A 76 3.61 -15.26 -31.56
CA ASP A 76 3.22 -15.48 -32.97
C ASP A 76 3.80 -14.40 -33.90
N VAL A 77 3.71 -13.13 -33.51
CA VAL A 77 4.26 -12.00 -34.28
C VAL A 77 5.78 -12.11 -34.42
N LEU A 78 6.49 -12.55 -33.39
CA LEU A 78 7.94 -12.73 -33.46
C LEU A 78 8.37 -13.82 -34.44
N VAL A 79 7.52 -14.84 -34.64
CA VAL A 79 7.76 -15.91 -35.62
C VAL A 79 7.41 -15.44 -37.05
N ASP A 80 6.22 -14.86 -37.24
CA ASP A 80 5.71 -14.57 -38.58
C ASP A 80 6.13 -13.19 -39.13
N ARG A 81 6.13 -12.17 -38.27
CA ARG A 81 6.27 -10.75 -38.65
C ARG A 81 7.04 -9.95 -37.59
N PRO A 82 8.33 -10.24 -37.36
CA PRO A 82 9.09 -9.67 -36.25
C PRO A 82 9.17 -8.15 -36.26
N SER A 83 9.01 -7.48 -37.41
CA SER A 83 8.98 -6.02 -37.51
C SER A 83 7.79 -5.36 -36.78
N GLN A 84 6.73 -6.11 -36.48
CA GLN A 84 5.53 -5.59 -35.82
C GLN A 84 5.54 -5.72 -34.28
N TYR A 85 6.62 -6.27 -33.70
CA TYR A 85 6.71 -6.53 -32.25
C TYR A 85 6.46 -5.28 -31.39
N ALA A 86 6.94 -4.10 -31.84
CA ALA A 86 6.87 -2.87 -31.08
C ALA A 86 5.43 -2.46 -30.74
N LYS A 87 4.49 -2.71 -31.66
CA LYS A 87 3.06 -2.46 -31.42
C LYS A 87 2.53 -3.33 -30.27
N ARG A 88 2.85 -4.63 -30.29
CA ARG A 88 2.44 -5.59 -29.25
C ARG A 88 3.03 -5.24 -27.89
N ILE A 89 4.28 -4.82 -27.85
CA ILE A 89 4.92 -4.35 -26.62
C ILE A 89 4.21 -3.10 -26.06
N GLY A 90 3.77 -2.18 -26.93
CA GLY A 90 2.96 -1.02 -26.53
C GLY A 90 1.64 -1.41 -25.86
N GLU A 91 0.92 -2.38 -26.44
CA GLU A 91 -0.34 -2.90 -25.90
C GLU A 91 -0.12 -3.59 -24.54
N ILE A 92 0.91 -4.43 -24.43
CA ILE A 92 1.33 -5.07 -23.17
C ILE A 92 1.67 -4.02 -22.10
N SER A 93 2.43 -2.99 -22.46
CA SER A 93 2.78 -1.89 -21.55
C SER A 93 1.53 -1.16 -21.03
N SER A 94 0.54 -0.93 -21.89
CA SER A 94 -0.74 -0.34 -21.50
C SER A 94 -1.49 -1.19 -20.46
N ILE A 95 -1.54 -2.51 -20.66
CA ILE A 95 -2.18 -3.44 -19.72
C ILE A 95 -1.45 -3.45 -18.37
N PHE A 96 -0.11 -3.45 -18.36
CA PHE A 96 0.66 -3.36 -17.13
C PHE A 96 0.38 -2.08 -16.35
N LYS A 97 0.32 -0.93 -17.01
CA LYS A 97 -0.01 0.35 -16.36
C LYS A 97 -1.41 0.30 -15.73
N ASN A 98 -2.38 -0.28 -16.42
CA ASN A 98 -3.74 -0.51 -15.90
C ASN A 98 -3.76 -1.42 -14.66
N LEU A 99 -3.04 -2.55 -14.71
CA LEU A 99 -2.90 -3.47 -13.58
C LEU A 99 -2.26 -2.78 -12.37
N HIS A 100 -1.17 -2.05 -12.58
CA HIS A 100 -0.49 -1.29 -11.54
C HIS A 100 -1.39 -0.24 -10.90
N HIS A 101 -2.16 0.48 -11.72
CA HIS A 101 -3.12 1.45 -11.22
C HIS A 101 -4.18 0.79 -10.33
N LEU A 102 -4.82 -0.30 -10.76
CA LEU A 102 -5.79 -1.05 -9.94
C LEU A 102 -5.20 -1.55 -8.62
N LEU A 103 -3.98 -2.09 -8.64
CA LEU A 103 -3.28 -2.52 -7.42
C LEU A 103 -3.01 -1.35 -6.49
N ASN A 104 -2.60 -0.21 -7.05
CA ASN A 104 -2.34 0.99 -6.27
C ASN A 104 -3.62 1.54 -5.62
N SER A 105 -4.76 1.50 -6.31
CA SER A 105 -6.07 1.85 -5.77
C SER A 105 -6.53 0.91 -4.65
N LEU A 106 -6.04 -0.34 -4.60
CA LEU A 106 -6.37 -1.31 -3.56
C LEU A 106 -5.56 -1.11 -2.27
N ARG A 107 -4.42 -0.40 -2.32
CA ARG A 107 -3.51 -0.21 -1.16
C ARG A 107 -4.20 0.32 0.11
N PRO A 108 -5.14 1.31 0.04
CA PRO A 108 -5.86 1.78 1.22
C PRO A 108 -6.72 0.69 1.88
N HIS A 109 -7.35 -0.18 1.09
CA HIS A 109 -8.12 -1.32 1.62
C HIS A 109 -7.20 -2.33 2.31
N GLN A 110 -6.04 -2.61 1.71
CA GLN A 110 -5.03 -3.50 2.28
C GLN A 110 -4.47 -2.96 3.60
N ALA A 111 -4.18 -1.66 3.69
CA ALA A 111 -3.70 -1.02 4.92
C ALA A 111 -4.72 -1.19 6.05
N ARG A 112 -6.01 -0.96 5.77
CA ARG A 112 -7.10 -1.18 6.74
C ARG A 112 -7.20 -2.64 7.18
N ALA A 113 -7.17 -3.58 6.25
CA ALA A 113 -7.22 -5.02 6.58
C ALA A 113 -6.01 -5.44 7.44
N THR A 114 -4.83 -4.91 7.13
CA THR A 114 -3.60 -5.15 7.91
C THR A 114 -3.73 -4.58 9.32
N LEU A 115 -4.27 -3.37 9.47
CA LEU A 115 -4.51 -2.77 10.78
C LEU A 115 -5.49 -3.60 11.63
N ILE A 116 -6.61 -4.03 11.02
CA ILE A 116 -7.58 -4.91 11.69
C ILE A 116 -6.89 -6.17 12.20
N HIS A 117 -6.11 -6.84 11.35
CA HIS A 117 -5.39 -8.06 11.72
C HIS A 117 -4.42 -7.84 12.89
N ILE A 118 -3.67 -6.73 12.87
CA ILE A 118 -2.77 -6.36 13.97
C ILE A 118 -3.55 -6.15 15.27
N MET A 119 -4.69 -5.46 15.22
CA MET A 119 -5.52 -5.21 16.39
C MET A 119 -6.11 -6.51 16.96
N GLU A 120 -6.56 -7.43 16.11
CA GLU A 120 -7.03 -8.74 16.53
C GLU A 120 -5.93 -9.54 17.24
N LEU A 121 -4.72 -9.54 16.69
CA LEU A 121 -3.56 -10.18 17.31
C LEU A 121 -3.24 -9.58 18.68
N GLN A 122 -3.27 -8.24 18.80
CA GLN A 122 -3.06 -7.55 20.08
C GLN A 122 -4.13 -7.94 21.12
N ILE A 123 -5.39 -8.06 20.72
CA ILE A 123 -6.47 -8.50 21.61
C ILE A 123 -6.20 -9.93 22.10
N GLN A 124 -5.82 -10.83 21.20
CA GLN A 124 -5.51 -12.22 21.56
C GLN A 124 -4.32 -12.30 22.53
N GLN A 125 -3.24 -11.57 22.27
CA GLN A 125 -2.07 -11.52 23.16
C GLN A 125 -2.43 -10.98 24.54
N ARG A 126 -3.24 -9.93 24.63
CA ARG A 126 -3.69 -9.37 25.91
C ARG A 126 -4.56 -10.35 26.69
N LYS A 127 -5.47 -11.06 26.02
CA LYS A 127 -6.28 -12.13 26.65
C LYS A 127 -5.38 -13.22 27.22
N GLN A 128 -4.41 -13.70 26.44
CA GLN A 128 -3.47 -14.72 26.90
C GLN A 128 -2.65 -14.24 28.12
N ALA A 129 -2.15 -13.01 28.08
CA ALA A 129 -1.42 -12.43 29.20
C ALA A 129 -2.28 -12.33 30.48
N VAL A 130 -3.55 -11.97 30.36
CA VAL A 130 -4.48 -11.94 31.50
C VAL A 130 -4.69 -13.34 32.09
N GLU A 131 -4.89 -14.35 31.26
CA GLU A 131 -5.04 -15.74 31.73
C GLU A 131 -3.76 -16.28 32.37
N ASP A 132 -2.58 -15.94 31.84
CA ASP A 132 -1.30 -16.29 32.46
C ASP A 132 -1.11 -15.61 33.82
N ILE A 133 -1.51 -14.34 33.96
CA ILE A 133 -1.48 -13.62 35.24
C ILE A 133 -2.43 -14.27 36.25
N LYS A 134 -3.65 -14.62 35.84
CA LYS A 134 -4.62 -15.33 36.70
C LYS A 134 -4.07 -16.66 37.19
N ARG A 135 -3.51 -17.48 36.29
CA ARG A 135 -2.90 -18.77 36.64
C ARG A 135 -1.79 -18.62 37.68
N ARG A 136 -0.85 -17.68 37.45
CA ARG A 136 0.24 -17.42 38.40
C ARG A 136 -0.26 -16.90 39.76
N ARG A 137 -1.32 -16.09 39.76
CA ARG A 137 -1.95 -15.62 41.01
C ARG A 137 -2.52 -16.80 41.80
N GLU A 138 -3.23 -17.72 41.16
CA GLU A 138 -3.81 -18.91 41.81
C GLU A 138 -2.72 -19.85 42.35
N GLU A 139 -1.61 -20.01 41.63
CA GLU A 139 -0.44 -20.74 42.09
C GLU A 139 0.16 -20.09 43.35
N ALA A 140 0.40 -18.77 43.32
CA ALA A 140 0.94 -18.05 44.47
C ALA A 140 0.01 -18.10 45.69
N GLN A 141 -1.31 -17.97 45.49
CA GLN A 141 -2.30 -18.09 46.57
C GLN A 141 -2.32 -19.50 47.19
N ARG A 142 -2.17 -20.55 46.39
CA ARG A 142 -2.04 -21.93 46.89
C ARG A 142 -0.79 -22.10 47.74
N LEU A 143 0.37 -21.68 47.23
CA LEU A 143 1.63 -21.76 47.97
C LEU A 143 1.60 -21.01 49.30
N LEU A 144 1.00 -19.80 49.31
CA LEU A 144 0.83 -19.03 50.55
C LEU A 144 -0.05 -19.78 51.55
N LYS A 145 -1.17 -20.36 51.10
CA LYS A 145 -2.07 -21.13 51.97
C LYS A 145 -1.37 -22.34 52.57
N ASP A 146 -0.60 -23.06 51.78
CA ASP A 146 0.15 -24.24 52.25
C ASP A 146 1.21 -23.84 53.29
N ALA A 147 1.92 -22.72 53.08
CA ALA A 147 2.88 -22.19 54.03
C ALA A 147 2.23 -21.74 55.36
N PHE A 148 1.04 -21.13 55.32
CA PHE A 148 0.29 -20.80 56.54
C PHE A 148 -0.09 -22.04 57.33
N VAL A 149 -0.58 -23.10 56.67
CA VAL A 149 -0.92 -24.36 57.33
C VAL A 149 0.29 -25.01 57.98
N ALA A 150 1.47 -24.92 57.36
CA ALA A 150 2.71 -25.45 57.90
C ALA A 150 3.28 -24.64 59.10
N LEU A 151 2.84 -23.40 59.30
CA LEU A 151 3.26 -22.55 60.43
C LEU A 151 2.32 -22.64 61.64
N ASP A 152 1.05 -22.96 61.41
CA ASP A 152 0.02 -23.12 62.46
C ASP A 152 -0.09 -24.56 63.02
N GLY A 153 0.71 -25.51 62.51
CA GLY A 153 0.79 -26.91 62.98
C GLY A 153 2.14 -27.26 63.57
#